data_AF-A0A4S1GAL3-F1
#
_entry.id   AF-A0A4S1GAL3-F1
#
_cell.length_a   1.000
_cell.length_b   1.000
_cell.length_c   1.000
_cell.angle_alpha   90.00
_cell.angle_beta   90.00
_cell.angle_gamma   90.00
#
_symmetry.space_group_name_H-M   'P 1'
#
loop_
_entity.id
_entity.type
_entity.pdbx_description
1 polymer ?
#
loop_
_entity_poly.entity_id
_entity_poly.type
_entity_poly.pdbx_seq_one_letter_code
_entity_poly.pdbx_strand_id
1 'polypeptide(L)'
;MNIFADFNARVIKAVGALDLKDKDGAPLDLSRIAVEPPRDASHGDLATNAAMVLAKPTGQNPRALAERLAEALRGDADVAAADVA
;
A
#
# COMPACT_ATOMS: atom_id res chain seq x y z
N MET A 1 12.94 -17.36 1.08
CA MET A 1 11.62 -16.68 1.00
C MET A 1 11.76 -15.40 1.80
N ASN A 2 11.53 -14.23 1.19
CA ASN A 2 11.65 -12.94 1.86
C ASN A 2 10.24 -12.33 1.91
N ILE A 3 9.59 -12.47 3.07
CA ILE A 3 8.19 -12.06 3.26
C ILE A 3 7.95 -10.59 2.88
N PHE A 4 8.93 -9.70 3.14
CA PHE A 4 8.82 -8.29 2.78
C PHE A 4 8.79 -8.09 1.26
N ALA A 5 9.62 -8.83 0.51
CA ALA A 5 9.63 -8.74 -0.95
C ALA A 5 8.32 -9.31 -1.55
N ASP A 6 7.85 -10.43 -1.00
CA ASP A 6 6.60 -11.07 -1.44
C ASP A 6 5.40 -10.14 -1.21
N PHE A 7 5.32 -9.52 -0.03
CA PHE A 7 4.26 -8.56 0.27
C PHE A 7 4.42 -7.23 -0.47
N ASN A 8 5.64 -6.78 -0.74
CA ASN A 8 5.85 -5.59 -1.57
C ASN A 8 5.27 -5.79 -2.97
N ALA A 9 5.47 -6.96 -3.58
CA ALA A 9 4.86 -7.31 -4.85
C ALA A 9 3.32 -7.34 -4.77
N ARG A 10 2.75 -7.85 -3.67
CA ARG A 10 1.29 -7.85 -3.45
C ARG A 10 0.72 -6.44 -3.28
N VAL A 11 1.39 -5.58 -2.52
CA VAL A 11 0.99 -4.16 -2.37
C VAL A 11 1.03 -3.45 -3.72
N ILE A 12 2.09 -3.63 -4.52
CA ILE A 12 2.18 -3.07 -5.87
C ILE A 12 1.02 -3.56 -6.75
N LYS A 13 0.70 -4.85 -6.70
CA LYS A 13 -0.43 -5.43 -7.43
C LYS A 13 -1.77 -4.83 -6.98
N ALA A 14 -1.98 -4.68 -5.67
CA ALA A 14 -3.18 -4.08 -5.12
C ALA A 14 -3.33 -2.61 -5.55
N VAL A 15 -2.25 -1.82 -5.50
CA VAL A 15 -2.21 -0.44 -6.01
C VAL A 15 -2.54 -0.39 -7.51
N GLY A 16 -1.99 -1.32 -8.30
CA GLY A 16 -2.30 -1.42 -9.73
C GLY A 16 -3.78 -1.68 -10.01
N ALA A 17 -4.45 -2.46 -9.17
CA ALA A 17 -5.89 -2.72 -9.27
C ALA A 17 -6.77 -1.51 -8.92
N LEU A 18 -6.24 -0.52 -8.19
CA LEU A 18 -6.97 0.71 -7.85
C LEU A 18 -7.02 1.74 -9.00
N ASP A 19 -6.33 1.46 -10.12
CA ASP A 19 -6.20 2.31 -11.33
C ASP A 19 -5.94 3.79 -11.01
N LEU A 20 -5.08 4.03 -10.03
CA LEU A 20 -4.69 5.38 -9.65
C LEU A 20 -3.84 6.01 -10.76
N LYS A 21 -4.12 7.28 -11.06
CA LYS A 21 -3.32 8.12 -11.96
C LYS A 21 -2.73 9.29 -11.18
N ASP A 22 -1.61 9.81 -11.66
CA ASP A 22 -1.13 11.08 -11.15
C ASP A 22 -2.03 12.25 -11.63
N LYS A 23 -1.67 13.47 -11.23
CA LYS A 23 -2.40 14.70 -11.60
C LYS A 23 -2.45 14.98 -13.10
N ASP A 24 -1.50 14.44 -13.86
CA ASP A 24 -1.37 14.64 -15.31
C ASP A 24 -1.94 13.45 -16.10
N GLY A 25 -2.48 12.44 -15.42
CA GLY A 25 -3.01 11.22 -16.02
C GLY A 25 -1.95 10.18 -16.38
N ALA A 26 -0.70 10.38 -15.97
CA ALA A 26 0.41 9.48 -16.25
C ALA A 26 0.47 8.30 -15.25
N PRO A 27 1.18 7.22 -15.60
CA PRO A 27 1.42 6.11 -14.68
C PRO A 27 2.19 6.55 -13.44
N LEU A 28 1.82 5.99 -12.28
CA LEU A 28 2.48 6.29 -11.02
C LEU A 28 3.84 5.61 -10.90
N ASP A 29 4.82 6.31 -10.33
CA ASP A 29 6.07 5.69 -9.88
C ASP A 29 5.84 4.88 -8.61
N LEU A 30 5.86 3.56 -8.75
CA LEU A 30 5.67 2.61 -7.65
C LEU A 30 7.00 2.18 -7.00
N SER A 31 8.15 2.64 -7.49
CA SER A 31 9.48 2.19 -7.01
C SER A 31 9.78 2.59 -5.57
N ARG A 32 9.06 3.58 -5.03
CA ARG A 32 9.19 4.06 -3.65
C ARG A 32 8.28 3.35 -2.65
N ILE A 33 7.39 2.48 -3.14
CA ILE A 33 6.58 1.63 -2.26
C ILE A 33 7.51 0.63 -1.59
N ALA A 34 7.37 0.54 -0.27
CA ALA A 34 8.09 -0.41 0.55
C ALA A 34 7.13 -1.12 1.50
N VAL A 35 7.51 -2.35 1.86
CA VAL A 35 6.95 -3.10 2.97
C VAL A 35 8.09 -3.39 3.95
N GLU A 36 7.87 -3.05 5.22
CA GLU A 36 8.89 -3.06 6.26
C GLU A 36 8.28 -3.57 7.58
N PRO A 37 9.11 -4.00 8.55
CA PRO A 37 8.63 -4.27 9.90
C PRO A 37 7.99 -3.00 10.49
N PRO A 38 6.83 -3.11 11.14
CA PRO A 38 6.24 -1.99 11.84
C PRO A 38 7.18 -1.45 12.93
N ARG A 39 7.15 -0.13 13.11
CA ARG A 39 7.94 0.53 14.17
C ARG A 39 7.44 0.15 15.57
N ASP A 40 6.15 -0.10 15.70
CA ASP A 40 5.48 -0.63 16.88
C ASP A 40 4.89 -2.00 16.54
N ALA A 41 5.29 -3.03 17.28
CA ALA A 41 4.85 -4.41 17.04
C ALA A 41 3.34 -4.61 17.28
N SER A 42 2.67 -3.70 17.99
CA SER A 42 1.21 -3.72 18.15
C SER A 42 0.45 -3.40 16.85
N HIS A 43 1.13 -2.82 15.84
CA HIS A 43 0.54 -2.52 14.53
C HIS A 43 0.55 -3.71 13.55
N GLY A 44 0.93 -4.90 14.02
CA GLY A 44 0.93 -6.14 13.25
C GLY A 44 2.31 -6.57 12.77
N ASP A 45 2.34 -7.42 11.75
CA ASP A 45 3.56 -8.06 11.26
C ASP A 45 4.29 -7.23 10.19
N LEU A 46 3.54 -6.43 9.43
CA LEU A 46 4.00 -5.72 8.24
C LEU A 46 3.40 -4.31 8.19
N ALA A 47 4.21 -3.32 7.78
CA ALA A 47 3.76 -1.96 7.49
C ALA A 47 4.15 -1.58 6.05
N THR A 48 3.37 -0.69 5.42
CA THR A 48 3.68 -0.14 4.10
C THR A 48 3.52 1.37 4.05
N ASN A 49 4.40 2.04 3.31
CA ASN A 49 4.37 3.47 3.07
C ASN A 49 3.52 3.88 1.84
N ALA A 50 2.90 2.91 1.14
CA ALA A 50 2.28 3.09 -0.17
C ALA A 50 1.32 4.30 -0.23
N ALA A 51 0.41 4.43 0.74
CA ALA A 51 -0.55 5.51 0.75
C ALA A 51 0.11 6.90 0.85
N MET A 52 1.19 7.03 1.63
CA MET A 52 1.92 8.29 1.79
C MET A 52 2.68 8.67 0.52
N VAL A 53 3.33 7.71 -0.11
CA VAL A 53 4.13 7.98 -1.33
C VAL A 53 3.23 8.31 -2.53
N LEU A 54 2.04 7.73 -2.60
CA LEU A 54 1.10 7.95 -3.71
C LEU A 54 0.20 9.18 -3.53
N ALA A 55 -0.08 9.60 -2.30
CA ALA A 55 -0.98 10.74 -2.03
C ALA A 55 -0.58 12.03 -2.74
N LYS A 56 0.70 12.39 -2.70
CA LYS A 56 1.21 13.61 -3.34
C LYS A 56 1.05 13.60 -4.86
N PRO A 57 1.55 12.59 -5.60
CA PRO A 57 1.41 12.55 -7.06
C PRO A 57 -0.04 12.40 -7.52
N THR A 58 -0.91 11.69 -6.78
CA THR A 58 -2.33 11.57 -7.13
C THR A 58 -3.18 12.76 -6.66
N GLY A 59 -2.64 13.62 -5.79
CA GLY A 59 -3.40 14.71 -5.15
C GLY A 59 -4.53 14.25 -4.22
N GLN A 60 -4.45 13.02 -3.69
CA GLN A 60 -5.48 12.44 -2.84
C GLN A 60 -5.11 12.51 -1.36
N ASN A 61 -6.11 12.41 -0.49
CA ASN A 61 -5.89 12.32 0.95
C ASN A 61 -5.17 11.00 1.29
N PRO A 62 -4.02 11.02 2.01
CA PRO A 62 -3.27 9.81 2.34
C PRO A 62 -4.09 8.78 3.12
N ARG A 63 -4.94 9.22 4.06
CA ARG A 63 -5.78 8.31 4.85
C ARG A 63 -6.84 7.64 3.99
N ALA A 64 -7.48 8.39 3.09
CA ALA A 64 -8.45 7.82 2.15
C ALA A 64 -7.80 6.79 1.19
N LEU A 65 -6.57 7.05 0.73
CA LEU A 65 -5.81 6.07 -0.04
C LEU A 65 -5.45 4.83 0.78
N ALA A 66 -5.06 5.01 2.04
CA ALA A 66 -4.74 3.91 2.94
C ALA A 66 -5.96 3.01 3.17
N GLU A 67 -7.15 3.57 3.37
CA GLU A 67 -8.40 2.80 3.53
C GLU A 67 -8.71 1.96 2.27
N ARG A 68 -8.64 2.57 1.08
CA ARG A 68 -8.86 1.85 -0.19
C ARG A 68 -7.85 0.73 -0.40
N LEU A 69 -6.59 0.97 -0.06
CA LEU A 69 -5.54 -0.04 -0.16
C LEU A 69 -5.75 -1.16 0.87
N ALA A 70 -6.11 -0.83 2.11
CA ALA A 70 -6.42 -1.80 3.15
C ALA A 70 -7.59 -2.70 2.74
N GLU A 71 -8.66 -2.12 2.19
CA GLU A 71 -9.80 -2.87 1.65
C GLU A 71 -9.37 -3.84 0.55
N ALA A 72 -8.53 -3.40 -0.40
CA ALA A 72 -8.00 -4.27 -1.44
C ALA A 72 -7.14 -5.42 -0.88
N LEU A 73 -6.31 -5.14 0.13
CA LEU A 73 -5.44 -6.14 0.77
C LEU A 73 -6.20 -7.16 1.60
N ARG A 74 -7.33 -6.79 2.23
CA ARG A 74 -8.20 -7.75 2.94
C ARG A 74 -8.79 -8.84 2.03
N GLY A 75 -8.76 -8.63 0.71
CA GLY A 75 -9.14 -9.66 -0.27
C GLY A 75 -8.06 -10.70 -0.56
N ASP A 76 -6.82 -10.50 -0.08
CA ASP A 76 -5.73 -11.47 -0.22
C ASP A 76 -5.85 -12.57 0.85
N ALA A 77 -5.79 -13.84 0.43
CA ALA A 77 -5.95 -14.99 1.32
C ALA A 77 -4.88 -15.10 2.41
N ASP A 78 -3.71 -14.49 2.19
CA ASP A 78 -2.60 -14.49 3.15
C ASP A 78 -2.63 -13.27 4.10
N VAL A 79 -3.69 -12.44 4.03
CA VAL A 79 -3.88 -11.26 4.89
C VAL A 79 -5.03 -11.51 5.86
N ALA A 80 -4.70 -11.67 7.15
CA ALA A 80 -5.71 -11.84 8.20
C ALA A 80 -6.47 -10.54 8.51
N ALA A 81 -5.76 -9.41 8.51
CA ALA A 81 -6.32 -8.07 8.71
C ALA A 81 -5.41 -7.02 8.07
N ALA A 82 -5.98 -5.87 7.73
CA ALA A 82 -5.24 -4.69 7.29
C ALA A 82 -5.95 -3.44 7.82
N ASP A 83 -5.22 -2.63 8.58
CA ASP A 83 -5.75 -1.47 9.30
C ASP A 83 -4.91 -0.21 9.05
N VAL A 84 -5.54 0.95 9.17
CA VAL A 84 -4.89 2.26 8.99
C VAL A 84 -4.56 2.88 10.34
N ALA A 85 -3.27 2.90 10.68
CA ALA A 85 -2.74 3.52 11.89
C ALA A 85 -2.88 5.05 11.93
#